data_AF-A0A2V9S2U5-F1
#
_entry.id   AF-A0A2V9S2U5-F1
#
_cell.length_a   1.000
_cell.length_b   1.000
_cell.length_c   1.000
_cell.angle_alpha   90.00
_cell.angle_beta   90.00
_cell.angle_gamma   90.00
#
_symmetry.space_group_name_H-M   'P 1'
#
loop_
_entity.id
_entity.type
_entity.pdbx_description
1 polymer ?
#
loop_
_entity_poly.entity_id
_entity_poly.type
_entity_poly.pdbx_seq_one_letter_code
_entity_poly.pdbx_strand_id
1 'polypeptide(L)'
;QQQGNDWKLGGFYAKPMQVAGHDGNWYVTRAREYKAKGQVHNAWLYFLEARELLAPVPFMSTLATDKLYDESQSAKPSDLPPSDLSAAGKTFKVTNLFPLAVGNDLDLVVKYQSPDVSNTTQTFQDNMAVMKALIAKYPELHEAFGGIVARAVEPSGRDYGSLMAMKDIK
;
A
#
# COMPACT_ATOMS: atom_id res chain seq x y z
N GLN A 1 14.82 -15.23 -33.29
CA GLN A 1 13.60 -14.51 -33.71
C GLN A 1 13.49 -13.29 -32.81
N GLN A 2 13.66 -12.10 -33.39
CA GLN A 2 13.59 -10.82 -32.70
C GLN A 2 12.11 -10.51 -32.39
N GLN A 3 11.78 -10.27 -31.12
CA GLN A 3 10.52 -9.68 -30.70
C GLN A 3 10.82 -8.62 -29.65
N GLY A 4 10.64 -7.34 -30.02
CA GLY A 4 10.65 -6.22 -29.09
C GLY A 4 12.03 -5.81 -28.57
N ASN A 5 12.18 -4.52 -28.29
CA ASN A 5 13.45 -3.87 -27.94
C ASN A 5 13.99 -4.22 -26.52
N ASP A 6 13.52 -5.31 -25.91
CA ASP A 6 13.82 -5.65 -24.51
C ASP A 6 14.87 -6.76 -24.44
N TRP A 7 16.09 -6.36 -24.10
CA TRP A 7 17.17 -7.29 -23.78
C TRP A 7 16.90 -7.94 -22.42
N LYS A 8 16.53 -9.22 -22.42
CA LYS A 8 16.42 -10.04 -21.20
C LYS A 8 17.74 -10.76 -20.95
N LEU A 9 18.51 -10.32 -19.97
CA LEU A 9 19.64 -11.09 -19.44
C LEU A 9 19.11 -12.11 -18.42
N GLY A 10 19.16 -13.41 -18.72
CA GLY A 10 19.08 -14.52 -17.75
C GLY A 10 18.08 -14.40 -16.58
N GLY A 11 16.79 -14.09 -16.85
CA GLY A 11 15.77 -14.00 -15.80
C GLY A 11 15.68 -12.65 -15.08
N PHE A 12 16.43 -11.65 -15.53
CA PHE A 12 16.29 -10.27 -15.10
C PHE A 12 14.99 -9.67 -15.66
N TYR A 13 14.08 -9.32 -14.76
CA TYR A 13 12.96 -8.45 -15.05
C TYR A 13 13.34 -7.05 -14.56
N ALA A 14 13.47 -6.10 -15.47
CA ALA A 14 13.61 -4.70 -15.09
C ALA A 14 12.35 -4.29 -14.31
N LYS A 15 12.51 -3.83 -13.06
CA LYS A 15 11.39 -3.26 -12.30
C LYS A 15 10.89 -2.01 -13.04
N PRO A 16 9.57 -1.71 -13.01
CA PRO A 16 9.07 -0.44 -13.51
C PRO A 16 9.80 0.70 -12.82
N MET A 17 10.35 1.64 -13.59
CA MET A 17 11.02 2.84 -13.03
C MET A 17 10.01 3.91 -12.57
N GLN A 18 8.73 3.69 -12.85
CA GLN A 18 7.63 4.58 -12.51
C GLN A 18 6.39 3.79 -12.12
N VAL A 19 5.60 4.38 -11.22
CA VAL A 19 4.28 3.91 -10.82
C VAL A 19 3.32 5.10 -10.87
N ALA A 20 2.13 4.91 -11.44
CA ALA A 20 1.13 5.97 -11.63
C ALA A 20 1.69 7.21 -12.37
N GLY A 21 2.63 7.00 -13.32
CA GLY A 21 3.27 8.09 -14.09
C GLY A 21 4.36 8.87 -13.32
N HIS A 22 4.76 8.40 -12.14
CA HIS A 22 5.71 9.07 -11.27
C HIS A 22 6.91 8.19 -10.93
N ASP A 23 8.10 8.80 -10.91
CA ASP A 23 9.33 8.13 -10.50
C ASP A 23 9.52 8.18 -8.98
N GLY A 24 10.53 7.47 -8.48
CA GLY A 24 10.81 7.43 -7.05
C GLY A 24 11.13 8.79 -6.43
N ASN A 25 11.74 9.73 -7.16
CA ASN A 25 12.07 11.06 -6.64
C ASN A 25 10.80 11.92 -6.43
N TRP A 26 9.82 11.77 -7.31
CA TRP A 26 8.49 12.35 -7.12
C TRP A 26 7.85 11.82 -5.82
N TYR A 27 7.89 10.50 -5.58
CA TYR A 27 7.37 9.89 -4.35
C TYR A 27 8.12 10.34 -3.09
N VAL A 28 9.45 10.50 -3.14
CA VAL A 28 10.22 11.08 -2.02
C VAL A 28 9.74 12.50 -1.71
N THR A 29 9.53 13.31 -2.74
CA THR A 29 9.09 14.71 -2.57
C THR A 29 7.71 14.75 -1.91
N ARG A 30 6.76 13.94 -2.39
CA ARG A 30 5.43 13.82 -1.80
C ARG A 30 5.46 13.27 -0.37
N ALA A 31 6.29 12.27 -0.08
CA ALA A 31 6.46 11.75 1.26
C ALA A 31 6.91 12.84 2.26
N ARG A 32 7.86 13.70 1.84
CA ARG A 32 8.32 14.85 2.64
C ARG A 32 7.25 15.91 2.84
N GLU A 33 6.45 16.19 1.81
CA GLU A 33 5.31 17.11 1.92
C GLU A 33 4.28 16.59 2.94
N TYR A 34 3.93 15.29 2.88
CA TYR A 34 3.04 14.68 3.87
C TYR A 34 3.63 14.71 5.28
N LYS A 35 4.93 14.40 5.42
CA LYS A 35 5.63 14.48 6.70
C LYS A 35 5.58 15.89 7.28
N ALA A 36 5.79 16.92 6.45
CA ALA A 36 5.72 18.32 6.86
C ALA A 36 4.31 18.76 7.28
N LYS A 37 3.26 18.14 6.73
CA LYS A 37 1.86 18.31 7.15
C LYS A 37 1.47 17.50 8.40
N GLY A 38 2.36 16.65 8.91
CA GLY A 38 2.06 15.73 10.02
C GLY A 38 1.25 14.49 9.63
N GLN A 39 1.06 14.22 8.34
CA GLN A 39 0.38 13.03 7.82
C GLN A 39 1.36 11.86 7.75
N VAL A 40 1.62 11.24 8.91
CA VAL A 40 2.70 10.27 9.09
C VAL A 40 2.46 8.95 8.35
N HIS A 41 1.21 8.51 8.18
CA HIS A 41 0.90 7.28 7.44
C HIS A 41 1.09 7.48 5.95
N ASN A 42 0.61 8.61 5.41
CA ASN A 42 0.84 8.98 4.01
C ASN A 42 2.34 9.09 3.71
N ALA A 43 3.08 9.79 4.56
CA ALA A 43 4.53 9.95 4.41
C ALA A 43 5.23 8.59 4.37
N TRP A 44 4.93 7.71 5.32
CA TRP A 44 5.53 6.37 5.37
C TRP A 44 5.20 5.52 4.14
N LEU A 45 3.93 5.47 3.72
CA LEU A 45 3.50 4.68 2.57
C LEU A 45 4.15 5.18 1.28
N TYR A 46 4.29 6.50 1.11
CA TYR A 46 4.97 7.09 -0.04
C TYR A 46 6.49 6.89 0.00
N PHE A 47 7.10 6.86 1.19
CA PHE A 47 8.51 6.47 1.33
C PHE A 47 8.74 5.00 0.95
N LEU A 48 7.80 4.09 1.25
CA LEU A 48 7.89 2.70 0.79
C LEU A 48 7.87 2.62 -0.73
N GLU A 49 6.94 3.31 -1.39
CA GLU A 49 6.85 3.35 -2.86
C GLU A 49 8.12 3.93 -3.49
N ALA A 50 8.61 5.05 -2.94
CA ALA A 50 9.86 5.67 -3.40
C ALA A 50 11.05 4.71 -3.31
N ARG A 51 11.16 3.97 -2.20
CA ARG A 51 12.26 3.01 -1.98
C ARG A 51 12.18 1.83 -2.93
N GLU A 52 10.98 1.33 -3.23
CA GLU A 52 10.78 0.26 -4.22
C GLU A 52 11.20 0.69 -5.63
N LEU A 53 10.91 1.94 -6.01
CA LEU A 53 11.25 2.49 -7.33
C LEU A 53 12.72 2.89 -7.47
N LEU A 54 13.36 3.36 -6.40
CA LEU A 54 14.77 3.79 -6.41
C LEU A 54 15.76 2.64 -6.20
N ALA A 55 15.30 1.46 -5.78
CA ALA A 55 16.15 0.30 -5.64
C ALA A 55 16.30 -0.43 -6.99
N PRO A 56 17.46 -0.35 -7.67
CA PRO A 56 17.66 -1.00 -8.97
C PRO A 56 17.54 -2.52 -8.88
N VAL A 57 17.95 -3.11 -7.74
CA VAL A 57 17.72 -4.51 -7.35
C VAL A 57 17.60 -4.58 -5.82
N PRO A 58 16.94 -5.62 -5.24
CA PRO A 58 16.68 -5.70 -3.80
C PRO A 58 17.92 -5.84 -2.90
N PHE A 59 19.08 -6.16 -3.47
CA PHE A 59 20.32 -6.46 -2.74
C PHE A 59 21.42 -5.40 -2.92
N MET A 60 21.20 -4.36 -3.73
CA MET A 60 22.15 -3.25 -3.88
C MET A 60 21.63 -2.03 -3.16
N SER A 61 22.41 -1.53 -2.22
CA SER A 61 22.21 -0.20 -1.65
C SER A 61 23.19 0.81 -2.25
N THR A 62 22.76 2.06 -2.27
CA THR A 62 23.58 3.23 -2.55
C THR A 62 23.48 4.17 -1.36
N LEU A 63 24.41 5.11 -1.23
CA LEU A 63 24.32 6.15 -0.20
C LEU A 63 22.98 6.91 -0.24
N ALA A 64 22.38 7.07 -1.43
CA ALA A 64 21.09 7.73 -1.57
C ALA A 64 19.94 6.87 -1.00
N THR A 65 19.93 5.56 -1.30
CA THR A 65 18.90 4.64 -0.76
C THR A 65 19.06 4.42 0.74
N ASP A 66 20.29 4.46 1.26
CA ASP A 66 20.56 4.35 2.71
C ASP A 66 20.05 5.59 3.46
N LYS A 67 20.35 6.79 2.96
CA LYS A 67 19.80 8.02 3.53
C LYS A 67 18.28 8.06 3.49
N LEU A 68 17.69 7.60 2.37
CA LEU A 68 16.24 7.51 2.25
C LEU A 68 15.65 6.47 3.21
N TYR A 69 16.35 5.35 3.44
CA TYR A 69 15.97 4.38 4.45
C TYR A 69 15.90 5.04 5.83
N ASP A 70 16.96 5.70 6.28
CA ASP A 70 17.03 6.36 7.58
C ASP A 70 15.94 7.43 7.73
N GLU A 71 15.75 8.24 6.68
CA GLU A 71 14.68 9.24 6.63
C GLU A 71 13.30 8.58 6.76
N SER A 72 13.04 7.49 6.04
CA SER A 72 11.77 6.76 6.11
C SER A 72 11.52 6.18 7.50
N GLN A 73 12.56 5.62 8.16
CA GLN A 73 12.42 5.07 9.51
C GLN A 73 12.02 6.14 10.53
N SER A 74 12.53 7.37 10.39
CA SER A 74 12.12 8.48 11.25
C SER A 74 10.66 8.92 11.07
N ALA A 75 10.02 8.50 9.97
CA ALA A 75 8.62 8.80 9.66
C ALA A 75 7.68 7.60 9.91
N LYS A 76 8.20 6.46 10.39
CA LYS A 76 7.41 5.23 10.57
C LYS A 76 6.36 5.40 11.69
N PRO A 77 5.06 5.24 11.41
CA PRO A 77 4.03 5.26 12.44
C PRO A 77 4.18 4.05 13.38
N SER A 78 3.90 4.27 14.68
CA SER A 78 3.99 3.22 15.70
C SER A 78 2.84 2.21 15.66
N ASP A 79 1.77 2.53 14.95
CA ASP A 79 0.50 1.81 14.92
C ASP A 79 0.21 1.13 13.56
N LEU A 80 1.26 0.94 12.76
CA LEU A 80 1.20 0.13 11.53
C LEU A 80 0.80 -1.32 11.84
N PRO A 81 0.18 -2.03 10.87
CA PRO A 81 -0.04 -3.45 11.00
C PRO A 81 1.26 -4.23 11.25
N PRO A 82 1.22 -5.36 12.01
CA PRO A 82 0.01 -6.01 12.51
C PRO A 82 -0.70 -5.25 13.64
N SER A 83 -2.02 -5.09 13.52
CA SER A 83 -2.83 -4.35 14.49
C SER A 83 -4.31 -4.75 14.46
N ASP A 84 -5.03 -4.37 15.51
CA ASP A 84 -6.47 -4.63 15.64
C ASP A 84 -7.27 -3.43 15.12
N LEU A 85 -8.33 -3.72 14.36
CA LEU A 85 -9.29 -2.72 13.89
C LEU A 85 -10.71 -3.14 14.28
N SER A 86 -11.37 -2.34 15.11
CA SER A 86 -12.76 -2.57 15.51
C SER A 86 -13.72 -1.93 14.52
N ALA A 87 -14.65 -2.72 13.96
CA ALA A 87 -15.67 -2.24 13.04
C ALA A 87 -16.90 -3.15 13.06
N ALA A 88 -18.10 -2.58 12.88
CA ALA A 88 -19.36 -3.33 12.82
C ALA A 88 -19.56 -4.36 13.97
N GLY A 89 -19.11 -4.03 15.18
CA GLY A 89 -19.19 -4.93 16.35
C GLY A 89 -18.21 -6.10 16.35
N LYS A 90 -17.26 -6.15 15.41
CA LYS A 90 -16.20 -7.15 15.28
C LYS A 90 -14.82 -6.51 15.46
N THR A 91 -13.82 -7.34 15.75
CA THR A 91 -12.40 -6.97 15.70
C THR A 91 -11.72 -7.71 14.57
N PHE A 92 -11.18 -6.96 13.61
CA PHE A 92 -10.43 -7.46 12.47
C PHE A 92 -8.93 -7.41 12.76
N LYS A 93 -8.23 -8.52 12.52
CA LYS A 93 -6.77 -8.62 12.66
C LYS A 93 -6.11 -8.17 11.36
N VAL A 94 -5.73 -6.90 11.27
CA VAL A 94 -5.04 -6.33 10.11
C VAL A 94 -3.60 -6.81 10.10
N THR A 95 -3.15 -7.37 8.99
CA THR A 95 -1.81 -7.95 8.85
C THR A 95 -0.90 -7.08 8.01
N ASN A 96 -1.44 -6.39 7.00
CA ASN A 96 -0.66 -5.58 6.07
C ASN A 96 -1.43 -4.35 5.61
N LEU A 97 -0.68 -3.28 5.34
CA LEU A 97 -1.16 -2.05 4.72
C LEU A 97 -0.08 -1.55 3.75
N PHE A 98 -0.40 -1.41 2.47
CA PHE A 98 0.57 -1.01 1.45
C PHE A 98 -0.08 -0.35 0.23
N PRO A 99 0.62 0.54 -0.49
CA PRO A 99 0.14 1.13 -1.73
C PRO A 99 0.15 0.10 -2.88
N LEU A 100 -0.76 0.26 -3.84
CA LEU A 100 -0.83 -0.53 -5.07
C LEU A 100 -1.12 0.40 -6.26
N ALA A 101 -0.30 0.30 -7.30
CA ALA A 101 -0.52 0.98 -8.57
C ALA A 101 -1.80 0.47 -9.26
N VAL A 102 -2.75 1.37 -9.54
CA VAL A 102 -3.96 1.05 -10.30
C VAL A 102 -4.19 2.13 -11.36
N GLY A 103 -3.93 1.80 -12.62
CA GLY A 103 -3.98 2.78 -13.71
C GLY A 103 -2.98 3.92 -13.47
N ASN A 104 -3.49 5.13 -13.32
CA ASN A 104 -2.70 6.35 -13.08
C ASN A 104 -2.74 6.82 -11.62
N ASP A 105 -3.29 6.03 -10.70
CA ASP A 105 -3.42 6.37 -9.29
C ASP A 105 -2.80 5.29 -8.39
N LEU A 106 -2.66 5.61 -7.11
CA LEU A 106 -2.38 4.63 -6.06
C LEU A 106 -3.66 4.30 -5.30
N ASP A 107 -3.93 3.01 -5.16
CA ASP A 107 -4.90 2.48 -4.21
C ASP A 107 -4.19 2.00 -2.94
N LEU A 108 -4.89 2.05 -1.81
CA LEU A 108 -4.39 1.51 -0.56
C LEU A 108 -4.91 0.09 -0.35
N VAL A 109 -4.03 -0.90 -0.19
CA VAL A 109 -4.44 -2.27 0.12
C VAL A 109 -4.34 -2.53 1.62
N VAL A 110 -5.44 -2.95 2.23
CA VAL A 110 -5.49 -3.46 3.60
C VAL A 110 -5.78 -4.96 3.58
N LYS A 111 -4.91 -5.76 4.20
CA LYS A 111 -5.13 -7.19 4.40
C LYS A 111 -5.48 -7.49 5.85
N TYR A 112 -6.47 -8.34 6.07
CA TYR A 112 -6.83 -8.82 7.39
C TYR A 112 -7.14 -10.32 7.38
N GLN A 113 -7.00 -10.96 8.54
CA GLN A 113 -7.28 -12.39 8.69
C GLN A 113 -8.78 -12.64 8.70
N SER A 114 -9.22 -13.62 7.92
CA SER A 114 -10.57 -14.18 7.98
C SER A 114 -10.47 -15.70 8.18
N PRO A 115 -11.30 -16.33 9.03
CA PRO A 115 -11.30 -17.78 9.16
C PRO A 115 -11.83 -18.48 7.89
N ASP A 116 -12.75 -17.83 7.17
CA ASP A 116 -13.39 -18.32 5.94
C ASP A 116 -13.83 -17.14 5.07
N VAL A 117 -13.75 -17.28 3.75
CA VAL A 117 -14.20 -16.35 2.71
C VAL A 117 -15.18 -17.00 1.73
N SER A 118 -15.69 -18.21 2.03
CA SER A 118 -16.66 -18.91 1.20
C SER A 118 -18.00 -18.16 1.09
N ASN A 119 -18.43 -17.48 2.17
CA ASN A 119 -19.58 -16.59 2.16
C ASN A 119 -19.17 -15.20 1.64
N THR A 120 -19.22 -15.02 0.33
CA THR A 120 -18.78 -13.78 -0.34
C THR A 120 -19.64 -12.57 0.03
N THR A 121 -20.94 -12.75 0.29
CA THR A 121 -21.82 -11.65 0.74
C THR A 121 -21.38 -11.12 2.10
N GLN A 122 -21.14 -12.00 3.07
CA GLN A 122 -20.66 -11.58 4.40
C GLN A 122 -19.26 -10.96 4.30
N THR A 123 -18.38 -11.58 3.51
CA THR A 123 -16.99 -11.10 3.35
C THR A 123 -16.94 -9.73 2.68
N PHE A 124 -17.84 -9.45 1.72
CA PHE A 124 -17.99 -8.13 1.14
C PHE A 124 -18.40 -7.09 2.19
N GLN A 125 -19.40 -7.40 3.03
CA GLN A 125 -19.82 -6.48 4.11
C GLN A 125 -18.70 -6.22 5.12
N ASP A 126 -17.94 -7.25 5.49
CA ASP A 126 -16.79 -7.14 6.37
C ASP A 126 -15.68 -6.28 5.73
N ASN A 127 -15.40 -6.47 4.44
CA ASN A 127 -14.48 -5.61 3.68
C ASN A 127 -14.94 -4.14 3.69
N MET A 128 -16.23 -3.86 3.47
CA MET A 128 -16.75 -2.48 3.53
C MET A 128 -16.55 -1.87 4.92
N ALA A 129 -16.80 -2.65 5.98
CA ALA A 129 -16.62 -2.22 7.35
C ALA A 129 -15.15 -1.92 7.67
N VAL A 130 -14.22 -2.78 7.24
CA VAL A 130 -12.77 -2.59 7.40
C VAL A 130 -12.30 -1.34 6.68
N MET A 131 -12.69 -1.12 5.42
CA MET A 131 -12.27 0.07 4.66
C MET A 131 -12.75 1.35 5.34
N LYS A 132 -14.04 1.44 5.70
CA LYS A 132 -14.59 2.61 6.38
C LYS A 132 -13.93 2.86 7.74
N ALA A 133 -13.71 1.81 8.54
CA ALA A 133 -13.09 1.96 9.85
C ALA A 133 -11.62 2.36 9.76
N LEU A 134 -10.88 1.86 8.78
CA LEU A 134 -9.49 2.25 8.57
C LEU A 134 -9.39 3.74 8.22
N ILE A 135 -10.24 4.21 7.32
CA ILE A 135 -10.27 5.62 6.91
C ILE A 135 -10.76 6.53 8.03
N ALA A 136 -11.77 6.10 8.80
CA ALA A 136 -12.19 6.84 10.00
C ALA A 136 -11.06 6.94 11.04
N LYS A 137 -10.21 5.90 11.15
CA LYS A 137 -9.05 5.90 12.04
C LYS A 137 -7.91 6.80 11.52
N TYR A 138 -7.71 6.85 10.20
CA TYR A 138 -6.65 7.62 9.54
C TYR A 138 -7.22 8.47 8.40
N PRO A 139 -7.88 9.60 8.71
CA PRO A 139 -8.54 10.42 7.68
C PRO A 139 -7.60 10.99 6.62
N GLU A 140 -6.31 11.15 6.95
CA GLU A 140 -5.27 11.62 6.03
C GLU A 140 -5.14 10.76 4.77
N LEU A 141 -5.47 9.47 4.84
CA LEU A 141 -5.36 8.54 3.71
C LEU A 141 -6.24 8.97 2.52
N HIS A 142 -7.30 9.76 2.73
CA HIS A 142 -8.12 10.31 1.66
C HIS A 142 -7.35 11.22 0.70
N GLU A 143 -6.34 11.94 1.19
CA GLU A 143 -5.57 12.88 0.34
C GLU A 143 -4.58 12.16 -0.58
N ALA A 144 -4.17 10.94 -0.22
CA ALA A 144 -3.03 10.27 -0.83
C ALA A 144 -3.42 9.14 -1.79
N PHE A 145 -4.63 8.59 -1.70
CA PHE A 145 -5.02 7.41 -2.46
C PHE A 145 -6.32 7.64 -3.24
N GLY A 146 -6.41 7.09 -4.46
CA GLY A 146 -7.61 7.16 -5.29
C GLY A 146 -8.70 6.19 -4.83
N GLY A 147 -8.29 5.04 -4.30
CA GLY A 147 -9.16 3.99 -3.78
C GLY A 147 -8.53 3.22 -2.62
N ILE A 148 -9.32 2.33 -2.05
CA ILE A 148 -8.90 1.37 -1.03
C ILE A 148 -9.44 -0.02 -1.38
N VAL A 149 -8.60 -1.02 -1.15
CA VAL A 149 -8.90 -2.43 -1.38
C VAL A 149 -8.73 -3.19 -0.06
N ALA A 150 -9.82 -3.73 0.46
CA ALA A 150 -9.75 -4.70 1.56
C ALA A 150 -9.64 -6.12 1.01
N ARG A 151 -8.70 -6.90 1.54
CA ARG A 151 -8.58 -8.34 1.26
C ARG A 151 -8.69 -9.14 2.56
N ALA A 152 -9.74 -9.94 2.64
CA ALA A 152 -9.94 -10.94 3.67
C ALA A 152 -9.10 -12.18 3.30
N VAL A 153 -8.17 -12.59 4.16
CA VAL A 153 -7.22 -13.68 3.86
C VAL A 153 -7.42 -14.85 4.80
N GLU A 154 -7.70 -16.03 4.24
CA GLU A 154 -7.78 -17.29 4.98
C GLU A 154 -6.41 -17.85 5.35
N PRO A 155 -6.34 -18.75 6.35
CA PRO A 155 -5.11 -19.51 6.66
C PRO A 155 -4.56 -20.29 5.46
N SER A 156 -5.41 -20.68 4.52
CA SER A 156 -5.04 -21.38 3.28
C SER A 156 -4.29 -20.48 2.28
N GLY A 157 -4.33 -19.16 2.47
CA GLY A 157 -3.85 -18.16 1.51
C GLY A 157 -4.90 -17.74 0.48
N ARG A 158 -6.06 -18.41 0.42
CA ARG A 158 -7.21 -17.94 -0.38
C ARG A 158 -7.71 -16.61 0.17
N ASP A 159 -8.03 -15.68 -0.72
CA ASP A 159 -8.54 -14.38 -0.30
C ASP A 159 -9.71 -13.86 -1.14
N TYR A 160 -10.45 -12.93 -0.54
CA TYR A 160 -11.56 -12.23 -1.18
C TYR A 160 -11.34 -10.71 -1.05
N GLY A 161 -11.22 -10.06 -2.21
CA GLY A 161 -10.97 -8.63 -2.32
C GLY A 161 -12.25 -7.84 -2.59
N SER A 162 -12.33 -6.62 -2.05
CA SER A 162 -13.33 -5.63 -2.46
C SER A 162 -12.68 -4.26 -2.54
N LEU A 163 -13.13 -3.46 -3.51
CA LEU A 163 -12.60 -2.12 -3.79
C LEU A 163 -13.66 -1.07 -3.54
N MET A 164 -13.23 0.08 -3.00
CA MET A 164 -14.04 1.29 -2.91
C MET A 164 -13.19 2.49 -3.33
N ALA A 165 -13.74 3.40 -4.12
CA ALA A 165 -13.06 4.66 -4.40
C ALA A 165 -13.04 5.53 -3.12
N MET A 166 -11.93 6.22 -2.84
CA MET A 166 -11.82 7.03 -1.62
C MET A 166 -12.92 8.10 -1.54
N LYS A 167 -13.32 8.67 -2.68
CA LYS A 167 -14.42 9.64 -2.78
C LYS A 167 -15.80 9.10 -2.32
N ASP A 168 -15.98 7.78 -2.29
CA ASP A 168 -17.25 7.15 -1.93
C ASP A 168 -17.30 6.78 -0.43
N ILE A 169 -16.21 6.98 0.31
CA ILE A 169 -16.11 6.80 1.76
C ILE A 169 -16.45 8.13 2.44
N LYS A 170 -17.40 8.10 3.37
CA LYS A 170 -17.85 9.25 4.15
C LYS A 170 -17.18 9.30 5.51
#